data_AF-A0A2A2DVX4-F1
#
_entry.id   AF-A0A2A2DVX4-F1
#
_cell.length_a   1.000
_cell.length_b   1.000
_cell.length_c   1.000
_cell.angle_alpha   90.00
_cell.angle_beta   90.00
_cell.angle_gamma   90.00
#
_symmetry.space_group_name_H-M   'P 1'
#
loop_
_entity.id
_entity.type
_entity.pdbx_description
1 polymer ?
#
loop_
_entity_poly.entity_id
_entity_poly.type
_entity_poly.pdbx_seq_one_letter_code
_entity_poly.pdbx_strand_id
1 'polypeptide(L)'
;MIRHVLLILPLLAGCAAAVNQPVERELGDYELKMSYAPPRSMAQGLVQPNSGTLAHGGLDVTHTSGWYFGQWAANLDPTEGKMIKLDSYTGFKQPLDERFGYELGALLHSYPTLSQRNVEEYYAGLSVFGSRLGAAFSLDPGRSDRTLLADLDLQDDLGFSVTLKYGNHALDNPVGVGNGRNVRVFNDWSINLVRPWLGFDLNLSYSDSSLSALECAAYSGFNRYCDGALTFKASRAL
;
A
#
# COMPACT_ATOMS: atom_id res chain seq x y z
N MET A 1 -21.22 59.14 18.68
CA MET A 1 -20.98 57.68 18.66
C MET A 1 -20.59 57.30 17.24
N ILE A 2 -19.28 57.21 16.97
CA ILE A 2 -18.75 56.96 15.63
C ILE A 2 -18.58 55.44 15.50
N ARG A 3 -19.35 54.80 14.62
CA ARG A 3 -19.28 53.36 14.35
C ARG A 3 -18.22 53.13 13.26
N HIS A 4 -17.10 52.52 13.60
CA HIS A 4 -16.08 52.09 12.63
C HIS A 4 -16.57 50.81 11.95
N VAL A 5 -16.82 50.87 10.64
CA VAL A 5 -17.08 49.70 9.81
C VAL A 5 -15.73 49.17 9.34
N LEU A 6 -15.29 48.04 9.89
CA LEU A 6 -14.10 47.32 9.46
C LEU A 6 -14.47 46.45 8.26
N LEU A 7 -14.08 46.87 7.05
CA LEU A 7 -14.17 46.04 5.83
C LEU A 7 -12.93 45.14 5.80
N ILE A 8 -13.12 43.85 6.10
CA ILE A 8 -12.09 42.82 5.94
C ILE A 8 -12.10 42.38 4.47
N LEU A 9 -11.06 42.77 3.73
CA LEU A 9 -10.73 42.26 2.40
C LEU A 9 -10.24 40.81 2.54
N PRO A 10 -10.83 39.80 1.88
CA PRO A 10 -10.20 38.49 1.84
C PRO A 10 -9.02 38.56 0.88
N LEU A 11 -7.81 38.34 1.40
CA LEU A 11 -6.63 38.04 0.60
C LEU A 11 -6.93 36.76 -0.21
N LEU A 12 -7.02 36.89 -1.52
CA LEU A 12 -6.92 35.77 -2.45
C LEU A 12 -5.50 35.21 -2.38
N ALA A 13 -5.27 34.32 -1.42
CA ALA A 13 -4.14 33.41 -1.46
C ALA A 13 -4.41 32.42 -2.60
N GLY A 14 -3.81 32.68 -3.77
CA GLY A 14 -3.74 31.70 -4.85
C GLY A 14 -2.94 30.49 -4.36
N CYS A 15 -3.63 29.47 -3.86
CA CYS A 15 -3.05 28.14 -3.76
C CYS A 15 -2.76 27.68 -5.20
N ALA A 16 -1.47 27.58 -5.55
CA ALA A 16 -1.06 26.75 -6.66
C ALA A 16 -1.59 25.33 -6.37
N ALA A 17 -2.62 24.92 -7.09
CA ALA A 17 -3.16 23.57 -7.00
C ALA A 17 -2.07 22.62 -7.48
N ALA A 18 -1.48 21.86 -6.56
CA ALA A 18 -0.69 20.70 -6.92
C ALA A 18 -1.64 19.69 -7.54
N VAL A 19 -1.56 19.51 -8.87
CA VAL A 19 -2.39 18.57 -9.62
C VAL A 19 -2.03 17.15 -9.14
N ASN A 20 -2.90 16.56 -8.33
CA ASN A 20 -2.72 15.21 -7.79
C ASN A 20 -3.39 14.13 -8.67
N GLN A 21 -3.68 14.47 -9.93
CA GLN A 21 -4.30 13.57 -10.90
C GLN A 21 -3.24 12.64 -11.49
N PRO A 22 -3.51 11.33 -11.62
CA PRO A 22 -2.62 10.46 -12.35
C PRO A 22 -2.49 10.95 -13.79
N VAL A 23 -1.26 10.99 -14.31
CA VAL A 23 -1.02 11.30 -15.71
C VAL A 23 -1.06 10.00 -16.48
N GLU A 24 -2.05 9.84 -17.33
CA GLU A 24 -2.24 8.66 -18.17
C GLU A 24 -2.02 9.02 -19.64
N ARG A 25 -1.31 8.16 -20.38
CA ARG A 25 -1.05 8.32 -21.82
C ARG A 25 -1.07 6.99 -22.54
N GLU A 26 -1.82 6.95 -23.63
CA GLU A 26 -1.85 5.82 -24.56
C GLU A 26 -0.81 6.01 -25.67
N LEU A 27 -0.03 4.96 -25.92
CA LEU A 27 0.98 4.88 -26.97
C LEU A 27 0.83 3.55 -27.72
N GLY A 28 -0.11 3.51 -28.67
CA GLY A 28 -0.44 2.29 -29.41
C GLY A 28 -1.10 1.27 -28.49
N ASP A 29 -0.46 0.11 -28.32
CA ASP A 29 -0.90 -0.96 -27.43
C ASP A 29 -0.45 -0.79 -25.97
N TYR A 30 0.17 0.35 -25.63
CA TYR A 30 0.70 0.62 -24.29
C TYR A 30 -0.05 1.75 -23.58
N GLU A 31 -0.54 1.48 -22.37
CA GLU A 31 -1.03 2.47 -21.42
C GLU A 31 0.12 2.82 -20.45
N LEU A 32 0.49 4.09 -20.38
CA LEU A 32 1.47 4.61 -19.43
C LEU A 32 0.75 5.40 -18.35
N LYS A 33 1.03 5.12 -17.09
CA LYS A 33 0.42 5.79 -15.95
C LYS A 33 1.44 6.25 -14.93
N MET A 34 1.39 7.52 -14.57
CA MET A 34 2.14 8.08 -13.45
C MET A 34 1.17 8.43 -12.33
N SER A 35 1.45 8.01 -11.10
CA SER A 35 0.51 8.18 -9.98
C SER A 35 1.20 8.51 -8.66
N TYR A 36 0.50 9.28 -7.82
CA TYR A 36 0.88 9.58 -6.43
C TYR A 36 0.24 8.64 -5.41
N ALA A 37 -0.54 7.66 -5.87
CA ALA A 37 -1.07 6.57 -5.06
C ALA A 37 -0.50 5.27 -5.65
N PRO A 38 -0.21 4.24 -4.83
CA PRO A 38 0.37 3.02 -5.36
C PRO A 38 -0.56 2.47 -6.45
N PRO A 39 -0.02 2.27 -7.66
CA PRO A 39 -0.82 1.90 -8.80
C PRO A 39 -1.35 0.48 -8.64
N ARG A 40 -2.39 0.20 -9.41
CA ARG A 40 -3.38 -0.88 -9.24
C ARG A 40 -2.76 -2.29 -9.17
N SER A 41 -3.65 -3.28 -8.99
CA SER A 41 -3.43 -4.73 -9.02
C SER A 41 -3.13 -5.33 -7.64
N MET A 42 -2.81 -6.62 -7.56
CA MET A 42 -2.39 -7.27 -6.30
C MET A 42 -1.11 -6.65 -5.72
N ALA A 43 -0.19 -6.20 -6.58
CA ALA A 43 1.05 -5.53 -6.16
C ALA A 43 0.76 -4.35 -5.22
N GLN A 44 -0.31 -3.61 -5.46
CA GLN A 44 -0.75 -2.48 -4.63
C GLN A 44 -1.00 -2.84 -3.16
N GLY A 45 -1.61 -3.99 -2.88
CA GLY A 45 -1.88 -4.42 -1.50
C GLY A 45 -0.63 -4.92 -0.77
N LEU A 46 0.45 -5.14 -1.52
CA LEU A 46 1.73 -5.67 -1.06
C LEU A 46 2.74 -4.53 -0.87
N VAL A 47 2.78 -3.56 -1.80
CA VAL A 47 3.52 -2.30 -1.63
C VAL A 47 2.77 -1.37 -0.69
N GLN A 48 3.51 -0.66 0.16
CA GLN A 48 2.90 0.29 1.09
C GLN A 48 3.64 1.63 1.01
N PRO A 49 2.91 2.75 0.93
CA PRO A 49 3.52 4.06 1.12
C PRO A 49 4.03 4.15 2.55
N ASN A 50 5.24 4.66 2.72
CA ASN A 50 5.81 4.81 4.05
C ASN A 50 5.18 6.05 4.71
N SER A 51 4.56 5.90 5.89
CA SER A 51 3.60 6.86 6.46
C SER A 51 4.18 8.20 6.94
N GLY A 52 5.42 8.56 6.55
CA GLY A 52 6.15 9.72 7.05
C GLY A 52 7.07 10.39 6.02
N THR A 53 6.78 10.22 4.73
CA THR A 53 7.64 10.70 3.64
C THR A 53 7.04 11.93 2.96
N LEU A 54 7.92 12.84 2.53
CA LEU A 54 7.53 14.11 1.89
C LEU A 54 7.06 13.91 0.44
N ALA A 55 7.50 12.84 -0.21
CA ALA A 55 7.13 12.50 -1.57
C ALA A 55 7.17 10.99 -1.80
N HIS A 56 6.21 10.50 -2.57
CA HIS A 56 6.09 9.14 -3.08
C HIS A 56 5.41 9.18 -4.45
N GLY A 57 5.60 8.14 -5.25
CA GLY A 57 4.97 8.05 -6.55
C GLY A 57 5.41 6.81 -7.32
N GLY A 58 4.70 6.53 -8.40
CA GLY A 58 4.98 5.40 -9.26
C GLY A 58 4.72 5.67 -10.73
N LEU A 59 5.30 4.79 -11.54
CA LEU A 59 5.15 4.74 -12.98
C LEU A 59 4.80 3.30 -13.37
N ASP A 60 3.81 3.16 -14.25
CA ASP A 60 3.35 1.89 -14.79
C ASP A 60 3.29 1.94 -16.30
N VAL A 61 3.54 0.79 -16.91
CA VAL A 61 3.32 0.51 -18.32
C VAL A 61 2.53 -0.77 -18.41
N THR A 62 1.38 -0.73 -19.07
CA THR A 62 0.52 -1.88 -19.32
C THR A 62 0.37 -2.07 -20.82
N HIS A 63 0.51 -3.30 -21.30
CA HIS A 63 0.25 -3.65 -22.69
C HIS A 63 -1.16 -4.25 -22.83
N THR A 64 -1.82 -4.04 -23.97
CA THR A 64 -3.17 -4.59 -24.25
C THR A 64 -3.27 -6.12 -24.15
N SER A 65 -2.14 -6.82 -24.23
CA SER A 65 -2.06 -8.27 -24.00
C SER A 65 -2.22 -8.69 -22.54
N GLY A 66 -2.20 -7.76 -21.58
CA GLY A 66 -2.30 -8.01 -20.15
C GLY A 66 -0.97 -8.00 -19.40
N TRP A 67 0.16 -7.95 -20.10
CA TRP A 67 1.47 -7.76 -19.48
C TRP A 67 1.63 -6.36 -18.93
N TYR A 68 2.24 -6.24 -17.76
CA TYR A 68 2.56 -4.94 -17.17
C TYR A 68 3.91 -4.96 -16.46
N PHE A 69 4.47 -3.76 -16.33
CA PHE A 69 5.64 -3.46 -15.54
C PHE A 69 5.41 -2.11 -14.84
N GLY A 70 5.86 -2.00 -13.60
CA GLY A 70 5.83 -0.72 -12.92
C GLY A 70 6.84 -0.62 -11.80
N GLN A 71 6.98 0.60 -11.32
CA GLN A 71 7.91 0.95 -10.27
C GLN A 71 7.26 1.95 -9.33
N TRP A 72 7.40 1.68 -8.03
CA TRP A 72 6.85 2.49 -6.95
C TRP A 72 7.96 2.90 -5.98
N ALA A 73 8.10 4.19 -5.75
CA ALA A 73 8.99 4.73 -4.73
C ALA A 73 8.17 5.15 -3.51
N ALA A 74 8.22 4.34 -2.44
CA ALA A 74 7.47 4.59 -1.21
C ALA A 74 8.05 5.77 -0.39
N ASN A 75 9.30 6.14 -0.65
CA ASN A 75 9.99 7.28 -0.04
C ASN A 75 10.97 7.91 -1.04
N LEU A 76 10.73 9.17 -1.40
CA LEU A 76 11.63 9.99 -2.22
C LEU A 76 12.37 11.07 -1.41
N ASP A 77 12.39 10.98 -0.08
CA ASP A 77 13.11 11.94 0.76
C ASP A 77 14.63 11.76 0.64
N PRO A 78 15.37 12.75 0.12
CA PRO A 78 16.81 12.66 -0.10
C PRO A 78 17.64 12.97 1.16
N THR A 79 17.01 13.22 2.31
CA THR A 79 17.70 13.56 3.56
C THR A 79 18.59 12.41 4.05
N GLU A 80 19.81 12.73 4.50
CA GLU A 80 20.77 11.75 5.04
C GLU A 80 20.15 10.86 6.12
N GLY A 81 20.36 9.54 5.99
CA GLY A 81 19.88 8.53 6.94
C GLY A 81 18.49 7.96 6.66
N LYS A 82 17.73 8.49 5.70
CA LYS A 82 16.45 7.88 5.27
C LYS A 82 16.68 6.88 4.14
N MET A 83 16.17 5.66 4.32
CA MET A 83 16.26 4.61 3.31
C MET A 83 15.26 4.88 2.18
N ILE A 84 15.75 4.88 0.94
CA ILE A 84 14.92 4.86 -0.26
C ILE A 84 14.52 3.41 -0.49
N LYS A 85 13.21 3.14 -0.47
CA LYS A 85 12.63 1.85 -0.85
C LYS A 85 12.03 2.00 -2.24
N LEU A 86 12.51 1.18 -3.16
CA LEU A 86 12.06 1.11 -4.54
C LEU A 86 11.46 -0.26 -4.79
N ASP A 87 10.16 -0.30 -5.04
CA ASP A 87 9.44 -1.51 -5.37
C ASP A 87 9.30 -1.57 -6.89
N SER A 88 9.82 -2.62 -7.52
CA SER A 88 9.63 -2.87 -8.95
C SER A 88 8.81 -4.12 -9.14
N TYR A 89 7.82 -4.11 -10.02
CA TYR A 89 6.94 -5.24 -10.23
C TYR A 89 6.66 -5.46 -11.70
N THR A 90 6.38 -6.71 -12.02
CA THR A 90 5.90 -7.11 -13.34
C THR A 90 4.88 -8.22 -13.16
N GLY A 91 3.94 -8.30 -14.08
CA GLY A 91 2.94 -9.34 -14.03
C GLY A 91 2.13 -9.42 -15.30
N PHE A 92 1.16 -10.32 -15.23
CA PHE A 92 0.20 -10.58 -16.26
C PHE A 92 -1.19 -10.57 -15.64
N LYS A 93 -2.07 -9.71 -16.15
CA LYS A 93 -3.45 -9.59 -15.71
C LYS A 93 -4.36 -9.86 -16.89
N GLN A 94 -5.28 -10.80 -16.73
CA GLN A 94 -6.20 -11.19 -17.78
C GLN A 94 -7.64 -11.19 -17.27
N PRO A 95 -8.52 -10.35 -17.85
CA PRO A 95 -9.96 -10.52 -17.67
C PRO A 95 -10.42 -11.77 -18.43
N LEU A 96 -11.23 -12.59 -17.77
CA LEU A 96 -11.92 -13.73 -18.39
C LEU A 96 -13.28 -13.29 -18.94
N ASP A 97 -14.00 -12.48 -18.17
CA ASP A 97 -15.21 -11.77 -18.57
C ASP A 97 -15.32 -10.45 -17.77
N GLU A 98 -16.50 -9.83 -17.74
CA GLU A 98 -16.76 -8.59 -16.99
C GLU A 98 -16.69 -8.78 -15.46
N ARG A 99 -16.73 -10.01 -14.95
CA ARG A 99 -16.85 -10.33 -13.52
C ARG A 99 -15.64 -11.07 -12.98
N PHE A 100 -14.97 -11.84 -13.82
CA PHE A 100 -13.90 -12.74 -13.45
C PHE A 100 -12.60 -12.37 -14.16
N GLY A 101 -11.50 -12.48 -13.44
CA GLY A 101 -10.16 -12.34 -14.00
C GLY A 101 -9.13 -12.96 -13.08
N TYR A 102 -7.91 -13.07 -13.58
CA TYR A 102 -6.78 -13.50 -12.76
C TYR A 102 -5.58 -12.60 -12.99
N GLU A 103 -4.68 -12.67 -12.03
CA GLU A 103 -3.45 -11.89 -12.03
C GLU A 103 -2.34 -12.72 -11.42
N LEU A 104 -1.17 -12.70 -12.07
CA LEU A 104 0.05 -13.31 -11.59
C LEU A 104 1.17 -12.29 -11.73
N GLY A 105 2.08 -12.24 -10.76
CA GLY A 105 3.22 -11.36 -10.89
C GLY A 105 4.30 -11.58 -9.87
N ALA A 106 5.36 -10.82 -10.03
CA ALA A 106 6.51 -10.78 -9.15
C ALA A 106 6.80 -9.34 -8.76
N LEU A 107 7.41 -9.18 -7.60
CA LEU A 107 7.75 -7.92 -6.99
C LEU A 107 9.13 -8.01 -6.37
N LEU A 108 9.93 -6.98 -6.61
CA LEU A 108 11.27 -6.83 -6.11
C LEU A 108 11.33 -5.58 -5.23
N HIS A 109 11.48 -5.79 -3.93
CA HIS A 109 11.78 -4.72 -2.98
C HIS A 109 13.29 -4.45 -3.00
N SER A 110 13.69 -3.28 -3.49
CA SER A 110 15.09 -2.86 -3.57
C SER A 110 15.39 -1.69 -2.63
N TYR A 111 16.58 -1.70 -2.05
CA TYR A 111 17.09 -0.65 -1.18
C TYR A 111 18.40 -0.11 -1.75
N PRO A 112 18.38 0.80 -2.76
CA PRO A 112 19.58 1.18 -3.51
C PRO A 112 20.72 1.75 -2.66
N THR A 113 20.40 2.33 -1.49
CA THR A 113 21.36 2.90 -0.54
C THR A 113 22.03 1.86 0.36
N LEU A 114 21.59 0.60 0.32
CA LEU A 114 22.15 -0.52 1.08
C LEU A 114 22.56 -1.62 0.11
N SER A 115 23.84 -2.01 0.12
CA SER A 115 24.25 -3.22 -0.59
C SER A 115 23.63 -4.44 0.12
N GLN A 116 22.83 -5.21 -0.62
CA GLN A 116 22.34 -6.55 -0.28
C GLN A 116 21.11 -6.69 0.66
N ARG A 117 19.95 -6.18 0.24
CA ARG A 117 18.68 -6.81 0.66
C ARG A 117 17.61 -6.62 -0.40
N ASN A 118 17.70 -7.40 -1.46
CA ASN A 118 16.61 -7.49 -2.42
C ASN A 118 15.66 -8.58 -1.92
N VAL A 119 14.41 -8.23 -1.68
CA VAL A 119 13.37 -9.20 -1.32
C VAL A 119 12.51 -9.43 -2.56
N GLU A 120 12.44 -10.68 -2.99
CA GLU A 120 11.58 -11.10 -4.09
C GLU A 120 10.29 -11.68 -3.53
N GLU A 121 9.16 -11.26 -4.08
CA GLU A 121 7.84 -11.71 -3.70
C GLU A 121 7.05 -12.05 -4.96
N TYR A 122 6.32 -13.14 -4.93
CA TYR A 122 5.45 -13.57 -6.01
C TYR A 122 4.02 -13.54 -5.52
N TYR A 123 3.10 -13.13 -6.38
CA TYR A 123 1.69 -13.05 -6.03
C TYR A 123 0.80 -13.60 -7.13
N ALA A 124 -0.37 -14.05 -6.68
CA ALA A 124 -1.46 -14.49 -7.51
C ALA A 124 -2.77 -13.93 -6.95
N GLY A 125 -3.69 -13.57 -7.83
CA GLY A 125 -4.99 -13.07 -7.43
C GLY A 125 -6.08 -13.40 -8.43
N LEU A 126 -7.30 -13.33 -7.96
CA LEU A 126 -8.54 -13.47 -8.70
C LEU A 126 -9.34 -12.19 -8.52
N SER A 127 -9.87 -11.68 -9.63
CA SER A 127 -10.92 -10.67 -9.60
C SER A 127 -12.27 -11.38 -9.70
N VAL A 128 -13.20 -11.04 -8.81
CA VAL A 128 -14.52 -11.67 -8.70
C VAL A 128 -15.53 -10.59 -8.35
N PHE A 129 -16.45 -10.27 -9.28
CA PHE A 129 -17.49 -9.23 -9.14
C PHE A 129 -16.93 -7.88 -8.65
N GLY A 130 -15.88 -7.37 -9.29
CA GLY A 130 -15.23 -6.11 -8.90
C GLY A 130 -14.32 -6.20 -7.67
N SER A 131 -14.53 -7.20 -6.81
CA SER A 131 -13.65 -7.51 -5.68
C SER A 131 -12.43 -8.31 -6.12
N ARG A 132 -11.39 -8.33 -5.28
CA ARG A 132 -10.11 -9.02 -5.54
C ARG A 132 -9.71 -9.86 -4.34
N LEU A 133 -9.30 -11.08 -4.60
CA LEU A 133 -8.75 -12.00 -3.61
C LEU A 133 -7.40 -12.44 -4.09
N GLY A 134 -6.41 -12.51 -3.22
CA GLY A 134 -5.14 -13.10 -3.62
C GLY A 134 -4.20 -13.40 -2.48
N ALA A 135 -3.05 -13.91 -2.90
CA ALA A 135 -2.01 -14.36 -2.01
C ALA A 135 -0.64 -13.94 -2.55
N ALA A 136 0.31 -13.78 -1.66
CA ALA A 136 1.69 -13.55 -1.99
C ALA A 136 2.62 -14.41 -1.13
N PHE A 137 3.78 -14.75 -1.67
CA PHE A 137 4.84 -15.45 -0.97
C PHE A 137 6.18 -14.77 -1.24
N SER A 138 6.91 -14.51 -0.16
CA SER A 138 8.23 -13.88 -0.23
C SER A 138 9.35 -14.91 -0.05
N LEU A 139 10.42 -14.73 -0.83
CA LEU A 139 11.68 -15.45 -0.73
C LEU A 139 12.76 -14.49 -0.18
N ASP A 140 12.67 -14.15 1.10
CA ASP A 140 13.69 -13.34 1.79
C ASP A 140 14.74 -14.25 2.45
N PRO A 141 16.05 -14.00 2.28
CA PRO A 141 17.07 -14.67 3.08
C PRO A 141 16.84 -14.44 4.59
N GLY A 142 16.54 -15.51 5.33
CA GLY A 142 16.32 -15.47 6.77
C GLY A 142 14.86 -15.47 7.21
N ARG A 143 13.91 -15.40 6.27
CA ARG A 143 12.47 -15.38 6.57
C ARG A 143 11.61 -15.80 5.37
N SER A 144 10.54 -16.54 5.64
CA SER A 144 9.48 -16.81 4.67
C SER A 144 8.20 -16.10 5.08
N ASP A 145 7.69 -15.24 4.20
CA ASP A 145 6.43 -14.52 4.40
C ASP A 145 5.34 -15.02 3.46
N ARG A 146 4.12 -15.10 4.00
CA ARG A 146 2.92 -15.43 3.24
C ARG A 146 1.85 -14.39 3.55
N THR A 147 1.31 -13.78 2.52
CA THR A 147 0.27 -12.76 2.65
C THR A 147 -1.00 -13.27 2.00
N LEU A 148 -2.14 -13.05 2.66
CA LEU A 148 -3.47 -13.12 2.05
C LEU A 148 -4.04 -11.70 2.00
N LEU A 149 -4.66 -11.37 0.88
CA LEU A 149 -5.28 -10.08 0.62
C LEU A 149 -6.70 -10.29 0.11
N ALA A 150 -7.66 -9.57 0.67
CA ALA A 150 -8.98 -9.41 0.10
C ALA A 150 -9.30 -7.93 -0.01
N ASP A 151 -9.56 -7.45 -1.21
CA ASP A 151 -10.03 -6.10 -1.47
C ASP A 151 -11.46 -6.18 -1.99
N LEU A 152 -12.40 -5.80 -1.15
CA LEU A 152 -13.82 -5.91 -1.40
C LEU A 152 -14.36 -4.54 -1.76
N ASP A 153 -14.77 -4.40 -3.02
CA ASP A 153 -15.46 -3.21 -3.48
C ASP A 153 -16.96 -3.39 -3.21
N LEU A 154 -17.44 -2.72 -2.16
CA LEU A 154 -18.84 -2.72 -1.74
C LEU A 154 -19.45 -1.33 -1.91
N GLN A 155 -18.87 -0.51 -2.80
CA GLN A 155 -19.26 0.88 -3.01
C GLN A 155 -20.71 0.98 -3.51
N ASP A 156 -21.12 0.13 -4.43
CA ASP A 156 -22.46 0.15 -5.03
C ASP A 156 -23.55 -0.36 -4.07
N ASP A 157 -23.22 -1.37 -3.24
CA ASP A 157 -24.19 -1.99 -2.32
C ASP A 157 -24.26 -1.30 -0.95
N LEU A 158 -23.10 -0.91 -0.39
CA LEU A 158 -22.97 -0.45 1.00
C LEU A 158 -22.30 0.93 1.14
N GLY A 159 -21.75 1.49 0.05
CA GLY A 159 -21.15 2.82 0.04
C GLY A 159 -19.74 2.91 0.63
N PHE A 160 -19.03 1.78 0.77
CA PHE A 160 -17.65 1.74 1.24
C PHE A 160 -16.88 0.57 0.60
N SER A 161 -15.55 0.63 0.63
CA SER A 161 -14.68 -0.49 0.30
C SER A 161 -14.01 -1.03 1.56
N VAL A 162 -13.64 -2.32 1.54
CA VAL A 162 -12.93 -2.99 2.64
C VAL A 162 -11.72 -3.71 2.10
N THR A 163 -10.55 -3.38 2.63
CA THR A 163 -9.32 -4.15 2.39
C THR A 163 -8.96 -4.93 3.66
N LEU A 164 -8.79 -6.24 3.53
CA LEU A 164 -8.32 -7.16 4.55
C LEU A 164 -6.95 -7.68 4.15
N LYS A 165 -6.01 -7.70 5.10
CA LYS A 165 -4.69 -8.30 4.91
C LYS A 165 -4.37 -9.20 6.09
N TYR A 166 -3.79 -10.35 5.80
CA TYR A 166 -3.29 -11.29 6.81
C TYR A 166 -1.89 -11.75 6.42
N GLY A 167 -0.93 -11.58 7.31
CA GLY A 167 0.45 -12.00 7.13
C GLY A 167 0.78 -13.17 8.06
N ASN A 168 1.48 -14.16 7.51
CA ASN A 168 2.19 -15.18 8.27
C ASN A 168 3.68 -15.04 8.03
N HIS A 169 4.43 -15.01 9.13
CA HIS A 169 5.84 -14.68 9.12
C HIS A 169 6.63 -15.76 9.82
N ALA A 170 7.46 -16.49 9.07
CA ALA A 170 8.28 -17.56 9.60
C ALA A 170 9.76 -17.19 9.51
N LEU A 171 10.39 -16.96 10.66
CA LEU A 171 11.81 -16.62 10.79
C LEU A 171 12.66 -17.89 10.73
N ASP A 172 13.74 -17.86 9.95
CA ASP A 172 14.71 -18.97 9.89
C ASP A 172 15.46 -19.09 11.22
N ASN A 173 15.84 -17.94 11.78
CA ASN A 173 16.46 -17.83 13.09
C ASN A 173 15.46 -17.26 14.10
N PRO A 174 15.04 -18.03 15.12
CA PRO A 174 14.13 -17.55 16.15
C PRO A 174 14.71 -16.36 16.93
N VAL A 175 13.86 -15.39 17.28
CA VAL A 175 14.26 -14.22 18.08
C VAL A 175 13.94 -14.48 19.54
N GLY A 176 14.95 -14.38 20.40
CA GLY A 176 14.78 -14.44 21.85
C GLY A 176 14.11 -13.18 22.39
N VAL A 177 13.11 -13.36 23.24
CA VAL A 177 12.32 -12.26 23.82
C VAL A 177 12.44 -12.26 25.35
N GLY A 178 12.07 -11.14 25.99
CA GLY A 178 12.41 -10.86 27.40
C GLY A 178 11.87 -11.84 28.46
N ASN A 179 11.00 -12.77 28.08
CA ASN A 179 10.46 -13.83 28.93
C ASN A 179 11.17 -15.19 28.76
N GLY A 180 12.31 -15.23 28.06
CA GLY A 180 13.05 -16.46 27.77
C GLY A 180 12.40 -17.36 26.72
N ARG A 181 11.34 -16.90 26.06
CA ARG A 181 10.75 -17.58 24.90
C ARG A 181 11.47 -17.15 23.63
N ASN A 182 11.30 -17.95 22.58
CA ASN A 182 11.75 -17.64 21.24
C ASN A 182 10.54 -17.50 20.31
N VAL A 183 10.50 -16.43 19.55
CA VAL A 183 9.51 -16.21 18.50
C VAL A 183 10.13 -16.69 17.19
N ARG A 184 9.53 -17.74 16.61
CA ARG A 184 9.89 -18.21 15.27
C ARG A 184 8.82 -17.89 14.23
N VAL A 185 7.55 -17.90 14.66
CA VAL A 185 6.42 -17.63 13.79
C VAL A 185 5.52 -16.62 14.47
N PHE A 186 5.06 -15.63 13.72
CA PHE A 186 4.01 -14.72 14.15
C PHE A 186 3.10 -14.38 12.97
N ASN A 187 1.93 -13.85 13.29
CA ASN A 187 0.98 -13.39 12.30
C ASN A 187 0.58 -11.96 12.61
N ASP A 188 0.19 -11.22 11.58
CA ASP A 188 -0.40 -9.90 11.70
C ASP A 188 -1.60 -9.79 10.76
N TRP A 189 -2.48 -8.85 11.06
CA TRP A 189 -3.65 -8.59 10.25
C TRP A 189 -3.99 -7.12 10.22
N SER A 190 -4.65 -6.70 9.15
CA SER A 190 -5.30 -5.40 9.08
C SER A 190 -6.65 -5.45 8.38
N ILE A 191 -7.50 -4.54 8.79
CA ILE A 191 -8.75 -4.18 8.12
C ILE A 191 -8.72 -2.67 7.87
N ASN A 192 -9.05 -2.28 6.65
CA ASN A 192 -9.13 -0.90 6.22
C ASN A 192 -10.47 -0.67 5.54
N LEU A 193 -11.28 0.22 6.10
CA LEU A 193 -12.56 0.64 5.53
C LEU A 193 -12.40 2.05 4.96
N VAL A 194 -12.77 2.23 3.70
CA VAL A 194 -12.77 3.55 3.05
C VAL A 194 -14.18 3.90 2.61
N ARG A 195 -14.66 5.05 3.05
CA ARG A 195 -15.96 5.59 2.69
C ARG A 195 -15.82 7.00 2.10
N PRO A 196 -16.17 7.20 0.83
CA PRO A 196 -16.35 8.53 0.27
C PRO A 196 -17.50 9.25 0.97
N TRP A 197 -17.25 10.47 1.42
CA TRP A 197 -18.23 11.32 2.08
C TRP A 197 -17.94 12.80 1.82
N LEU A 198 -18.84 13.46 1.11
CA LEU A 198 -18.78 14.90 0.81
C LEU A 198 -17.44 15.36 0.19
N GLY A 199 -16.86 14.55 -0.70
CA GLY A 199 -15.58 14.84 -1.35
C GLY A 199 -14.35 14.55 -0.48
N PHE A 200 -14.52 13.89 0.66
CA PHE A 200 -13.44 13.31 1.46
C PHE A 200 -13.54 11.79 1.44
N ASP A 201 -12.40 11.12 1.45
CA ASP A 201 -12.30 9.70 1.78
C ASP A 201 -12.08 9.58 3.29
N LEU A 202 -13.06 9.02 3.98
CA LEU A 202 -12.95 8.65 5.38
C LEU A 202 -12.36 7.24 5.46
N ASN A 203 -11.16 7.15 5.98
CA ASN A 203 -10.41 5.92 6.15
C ASN A 203 -10.38 5.54 7.64
N LEU A 204 -10.87 4.34 7.95
CA LEU A 204 -10.76 3.72 9.26
C LEU A 204 -9.96 2.42 9.12
N SER A 205 -8.80 2.37 9.76
CA SER A 205 -7.90 1.23 9.73
C SER A 205 -7.70 0.65 11.12
N TYR A 206 -7.78 -0.67 11.26
CA TYR A 206 -7.32 -1.40 12.43
C TYR A 206 -6.30 -2.45 12.03
N SER A 207 -5.24 -2.60 12.81
CA SER A 207 -4.24 -3.64 12.63
C SER A 207 -3.76 -4.18 13.97
N ASP A 208 -3.37 -5.44 14.01
CA ASP A 208 -2.83 -6.07 15.22
C ASP A 208 -1.90 -7.24 14.84
N SER A 209 -1.29 -7.87 15.85
CA SER A 209 -0.45 -9.04 15.68
C SER A 209 -0.75 -10.12 16.71
N SER A 210 -0.29 -11.35 16.44
CA SER A 210 -0.36 -12.45 17.40
C SER A 210 0.69 -12.36 18.52
N LEU A 211 1.53 -11.32 18.52
CA LEU A 211 2.59 -11.14 19.49
C LEU A 211 2.08 -10.43 20.73
N SER A 212 2.58 -10.84 21.90
CA SER A 212 2.41 -10.05 23.12
C SER A 212 3.35 -8.85 23.16
N ALA A 213 3.06 -7.88 24.04
CA ALA A 213 3.93 -6.72 24.27
C ALA A 213 5.40 -7.09 24.56
N LEU A 214 5.65 -8.22 25.23
CA LEU A 214 7.01 -8.70 25.52
C LEU A 214 7.70 -9.34 24.32
N GLU A 215 6.92 -9.78 23.33
CA GLU A 215 7.40 -10.43 22.11
C GLU A 215 7.65 -9.43 20.97
N CYS A 216 7.32 -8.16 21.15
CA CYS A 216 7.45 -7.12 20.13
C CYS A 216 8.86 -6.85 19.62
N ALA A 217 9.89 -7.27 20.35
CA ALA A 217 11.26 -7.24 19.86
C ALA A 217 11.48 -8.13 18.62
N ALA A 218 10.62 -9.13 18.39
CA ALA A 218 10.65 -10.00 17.22
C ALA A 218 9.79 -9.47 16.06
N TYR A 219 9.02 -8.39 16.27
CA TYR A 219 8.07 -7.91 15.29
C TYR A 219 8.76 -7.27 14.08
N SER A 220 8.33 -7.70 12.90
CA SER A 220 8.82 -7.23 11.61
C SER A 220 7.74 -7.37 10.53
N GLY A 221 6.47 -7.25 10.92
CA GLY A 221 5.30 -7.32 10.05
C GLY A 221 5.02 -6.00 9.32
N PHE A 222 3.81 -5.86 8.76
CA PHE A 222 3.47 -4.70 7.92
C PHE A 222 2.95 -3.48 8.67
N ASN A 223 2.36 -3.64 9.85
CA ASN A 223 1.94 -2.49 10.63
C ASN A 223 3.17 -1.80 11.29
N ARG A 224 3.02 -0.57 11.79
CA ARG A 224 4.10 0.14 12.51
C ARG A 224 4.19 -0.22 14.00
N TYR A 225 3.19 -0.91 14.52
CA TYR A 225 2.96 -1.13 15.94
C TYR A 225 2.75 -2.62 16.18
N CYS A 226 3.63 -3.28 16.94
CA CYS A 226 3.43 -4.68 17.31
C CYS A 226 2.10 -4.98 18.04
N ASP A 227 1.38 -3.96 18.49
CA ASP A 227 0.10 -4.03 19.21
C ASP A 227 -1.06 -3.46 18.36
N GLY A 228 -2.28 -3.62 18.86
CA GLY A 228 -3.50 -3.11 18.27
C GLY A 228 -3.43 -1.60 18.00
N ALA A 229 -3.58 -1.21 16.74
CA ALA A 229 -3.57 0.17 16.30
C ALA A 229 -4.85 0.51 15.54
N LEU A 230 -5.59 1.50 16.04
CA LEU A 230 -6.75 2.07 15.36
C LEU A 230 -6.37 3.44 14.80
N THR A 231 -6.50 3.62 13.49
CA THR A 231 -6.22 4.88 12.80
C THR A 231 -7.48 5.36 12.10
N PHE A 232 -7.79 6.64 12.29
CA PHE A 232 -8.80 7.34 11.51
C PHE A 232 -8.13 8.47 10.72
N LYS A 233 -8.41 8.53 9.42
CA LYS A 233 -7.88 9.56 8.52
C LYS A 233 -8.99 10.04 7.61
N ALA A 234 -9.16 11.36 7.51
CA ALA A 234 -9.92 11.97 6.44
C ALA A 234 -8.93 12.56 5.43
N SER A 235 -9.01 12.13 4.17
CA SER A 235 -8.23 12.70 3.07
C SER A 235 -9.14 13.22 1.99
N ARG A 236 -8.69 14.23 1.27
CA ARG A 236 -9.37 14.73 0.07
C ARG A 236 -8.34 14.79 -1.04
N ALA A 237 -8.68 14.25 -2.20
CA ALA A 237 -7.96 14.58 -3.42
C ALA A 237 -8.24 16.06 -3.69
N LEU A 238 -7.19 16.88 -3.62
CA LEU A 238 -7.23 18.29 -4.04
C LEU A 238 -7.09 18.37 -5.56
#